data_AF-A0A9E0E5H1-F1
#
_entry.id   AF-A0A9E0E5H1-F1
#
_cell.length_a   1.000
_cell.length_b   1.000
_cell.length_c   1.000
_cell.angle_alpha   90.00
_cell.angle_beta   90.00
_cell.angle_gamma   90.00
#
_symmetry.space_group_name_H-M   'P 1'
#
loop_
_entity.id
_entity.type
_entity.pdbx_description
1 polymer ?
#
loop_
_entity_poly.entity_id
_entity_poly.type
_entity_poly.pdbx_seq_one_letter_code
_entity_poly.pdbx_strand_id
1 'polypeptide(L)'
;MKIYNYEGRKNLCGEKIKLARTKKRITQRDLAARLQTQGITIERDSISRIEIGTRFVTDYELKILAKTLDVSMEWLTDEETMKTC
;
A
#
# COMPACT_ATOMS: atom_id res chain seq x y z
N MET A 1 -1.14 24.86 3.51
CA MET A 1 -1.80 23.53 3.47
C MET A 1 -1.29 22.74 4.67
N LYS A 2 -2.13 22.34 5.62
CA LYS A 2 -1.69 21.48 6.74
C LYS A 2 -1.47 20.07 6.18
N ILE A 3 -0.24 19.57 6.29
CA ILE A 3 0.10 18.19 5.92
C ILE A 3 -0.16 17.35 7.17
N TYR A 4 -1.21 16.53 7.13
CA TYR A 4 -1.58 15.65 8.23
C TYR A 4 -0.79 14.36 8.12
N ASN A 5 0.13 14.14 9.06
CA ASN A 5 0.79 12.85 9.25
C ASN A 5 0.04 12.10 10.36
N TYR A 6 -0.30 10.85 10.12
CA TYR A 6 -0.78 9.92 11.13
C TYR A 6 0.43 9.11 11.61
N GLU A 7 0.81 9.27 12.88
CA GLU A 7 2.00 8.61 13.46
C GLU A 7 3.30 8.82 12.64
N GLY A 8 3.47 9.99 12.03
CA GLY A 8 4.63 10.31 11.19
C GLY A 8 4.56 9.74 9.76
N ARG A 9 3.44 9.12 9.36
CA ARG A 9 3.21 8.56 8.03
C ARG A 9 2.01 9.23 7.34
N LYS A 10 1.99 9.17 6.01
CA LYS A 10 0.90 9.67 5.16
C LYS A 10 -0.12 8.58 4.78
N ASN A 11 0.15 7.33 5.12
CA ASN A 11 -0.80 6.25 4.91
C ASN A 11 -0.63 5.19 6.00
N LEU A 12 -1.71 4.48 6.28
CA LEU A 12 -1.79 3.40 7.25
C LEU A 12 -1.35 2.04 6.64
N CYS A 13 -1.60 1.85 5.36
CA CYS A 13 -1.51 0.54 4.69
C CYS A 13 -0.14 0.15 4.15
N GLY A 14 0.85 1.05 4.16
CA GLY A 14 2.13 0.89 3.46
C GLY A 14 2.90 -0.37 3.84
N GLU A 15 2.98 -0.66 5.14
CA GLU A 15 3.68 -1.84 5.64
C GLU A 15 2.95 -3.13 5.28
N LYS A 16 1.62 -3.17 5.42
CA LYS A 16 0.77 -4.31 5.05
C LYS A 16 0.85 -4.58 3.54
N ILE A 17 0.89 -3.54 2.71
CA ILE A 17 1.10 -3.65 1.25
C ILE A 17 2.45 -4.30 0.96
N LYS A 18 3.54 -3.81 1.59
CA LYS A 18 4.87 -4.38 1.43
C LYS A 18 4.89 -5.85 1.84
N LEU A 19 4.28 -6.19 2.97
CA LEU A 19 4.18 -7.55 3.48
C LEU A 19 3.43 -8.49 2.54
N ALA A 20 2.25 -8.08 2.04
CA ALA A 20 1.47 -8.89 1.11
C ALA A 20 2.20 -9.06 -0.23
N ARG A 21 2.85 -8.00 -0.72
CA ARG A 21 3.65 -8.02 -1.94
C ARG A 21 4.83 -8.99 -1.84
N THR A 22 5.59 -8.96 -0.74
CA THR A 22 6.74 -9.86 -0.53
C THR A 22 6.29 -11.30 -0.35
N LYS A 23 5.17 -11.56 0.35
CA LYS A 23 4.56 -12.89 0.46
C LYS A 23 4.21 -13.48 -0.92
N LYS A 24 3.73 -12.65 -1.84
CA LYS A 24 3.46 -13.05 -3.24
C LYS A 24 4.72 -13.10 -4.13
N ARG A 25 5.90 -12.78 -3.60
CA ARG A 25 7.20 -12.78 -4.30
C ARG A 25 7.22 -11.92 -5.58
N ILE A 26 6.49 -10.80 -5.56
CA ILE A 26 6.46 -9.86 -6.68
C ILE A 26 7.23 -8.57 -6.35
N THR A 27 7.84 -7.96 -7.35
CA THR A 27 8.56 -6.69 -7.19
C THR A 27 7.60 -5.50 -7.14
N GLN A 28 8.08 -4.34 -6.72
CA GLN A 28 7.30 -3.09 -6.79
C GLN A 28 6.92 -2.73 -8.24
N ARG A 29 7.76 -3.09 -9.23
CA ARG A 29 7.44 -2.91 -10.65
C ARG A 29 6.29 -3.81 -11.08
N ASP A 30 6.31 -5.07 -10.64
CA ASP A 30 5.24 -6.02 -10.96
C ASP A 30 3.90 -5.59 -10.34
N LEU A 31 3.93 -5.08 -9.11
CA LEU A 31 2.73 -4.53 -8.47
C LEU A 31 2.21 -3.31 -9.25
N ALA A 32 3.09 -2.38 -9.63
CA ALA A 32 2.71 -1.23 -10.45
C ALA A 32 2.06 -1.66 -11.78
N ALA A 33 2.68 -2.62 -12.49
CA ALA A 33 2.13 -3.15 -13.73
C ALA A 33 0.74 -3.79 -13.55
N ARG A 34 0.52 -4.54 -12.47
CA ARG A 34 -0.79 -5.15 -12.15
C ARG A 34 -1.87 -4.14 -11.77
N LEU A 35 -1.48 -3.00 -11.21
CA LEU A 35 -2.41 -1.90 -10.90
C LEU A 35 -2.76 -1.14 -12.17
N GLN A 36 -1.80 -0.94 -13.08
CA GLN A 36 -2.02 -0.32 -14.39
C GLN A 36 -3.01 -1.14 -15.24
N THR A 37 -2.92 -2.47 -15.25
CA THR A 37 -3.90 -3.32 -15.96
C THR A 37 -5.31 -3.26 -15.36
N GLN A 38 -5.46 -2.72 -14.15
CA GLN A 38 -6.74 -2.52 -13.47
C GLN A 38 -7.21 -1.06 -13.51
N GLY A 39 -6.60 -0.22 -14.36
CA GLY A 39 -6.99 1.17 -14.56
C GLY A 39 -6.38 2.16 -13.57
N ILE A 40 -5.41 1.74 -12.75
CA ILE A 40 -4.68 2.63 -11.83
C ILE A 40 -3.31 2.96 -12.43
N THR A 41 -3.17 4.16 -12.98
CA THR A 41 -1.88 4.65 -13.49
C THR A 41 -0.95 4.99 -12.33
N ILE A 42 -0.06 4.06 -11.99
CA ILE A 42 0.91 4.21 -10.91
C ILE A 42 2.28 3.67 -11.30
N GLU A 43 3.33 4.34 -10.84
CA GLU A 43 4.72 3.96 -11.10
C GLU A 43 5.34 3.23 -9.91
N ARG A 44 6.43 2.50 -10.16
CA ARG A 44 7.24 1.82 -9.13
C ARG A 44 7.58 2.74 -7.96
N ASP A 45 8.02 3.96 -8.25
CA ASP A 45 8.44 4.92 -7.21
C ASP A 45 7.27 5.41 -6.36
N SER A 46 6.06 5.41 -6.92
CA SER A 46 4.83 5.67 -6.15
C SER A 46 4.51 4.51 -5.22
N ILE A 47 4.64 3.26 -5.68
CA ILE A 47 4.53 2.07 -4.82
C ILE A 47 5.55 2.11 -3.69
N SER A 48 6.82 2.43 -4.00
CA SER A 48 7.87 2.55 -2.98
C SER A 48 7.52 3.59 -1.92
N ARG A 49 7.00 4.76 -2.33
CA ARG A 49 6.57 5.83 -1.41
C ARG A 49 5.35 5.45 -0.58
N ILE A 50 4.42 4.67 -1.14
CA ILE A 50 3.31 4.09 -0.37
C ILE A 50 3.86 3.15 0.70
N GLU A 51 4.73 2.22 0.33
CA GLU A 51 5.28 1.20 1.24
C GLU A 51 6.06 1.79 2.43
N ILE A 52 6.73 2.93 2.23
CA ILE A 52 7.46 3.64 3.30
C ILE A 52 6.63 4.73 3.99
N GLY A 53 5.34 4.87 3.66
CA GLY A 53 4.46 5.83 4.33
C GLY A 53 4.63 7.29 3.90
N THR A 54 5.33 7.62 2.81
CA THR A 54 5.62 9.01 2.39
C THR A 54 4.68 9.57 1.33
N ARG A 55 3.71 8.76 0.88
CA ARG A 55 2.64 9.12 -0.07
C ARG A 55 1.28 8.69 0.46
N PHE A 56 0.26 9.51 0.27
CA PHE A 56 -1.13 9.16 0.57
C PHE A 56 -1.65 8.08 -0.40
N VAL A 57 -2.56 7.25 0.07
CA VAL A 57 -3.28 6.27 -0.76
C VAL A 57 -4.72 6.69 -0.80
N THR A 58 -5.29 6.85 -1.99
CA THR A 58 -6.72 7.15 -2.12
C THR A 58 -7.54 5.89 -1.87
N ASP A 59 -8.82 6.07 -1.56
CA ASP A 59 -9.77 4.97 -1.33
C ASP A 59 -9.87 4.00 -2.53
N TYR A 60 -9.89 4.53 -3.75
CA TYR A 60 -9.94 3.71 -4.97
C TYR A 60 -8.62 2.96 -5.20
N GLU A 61 -7.45 3.55 -4.90
CA GLU A 61 -6.18 2.85 -4.93
C GLU A 61 -6.17 1.73 -3.90
N LEU A 62 -6.63 2.00 -2.68
CA LEU A 62 -6.70 1.03 -1.59
C LEU A 62 -7.57 -0.18 -1.95
N LYS A 63 -8.74 0.06 -2.56
CA LYS A 63 -9.64 -1.00 -3.04
C LYS A 63 -8.97 -1.91 -4.08
N ILE A 64 -8.26 -1.32 -5.06
CA ILE A 64 -7.59 -2.08 -6.11
C ILE A 64 -6.33 -2.78 -5.57
N LEU A 65 -5.61 -2.15 -4.64
CA LEU A 65 -4.48 -2.76 -3.93
C LEU A 65 -4.92 -4.01 -3.17
N ALA A 66 -6.00 -3.92 -2.38
CA ALA A 66 -6.59 -5.03 -1.65
C ALA A 66 -6.93 -6.20 -2.59
N LYS A 67 -7.66 -5.90 -3.69
CA LYS A 67 -7.99 -6.87 -4.72
C LYS A 67 -6.77 -7.51 -5.36
N THR A 68 -5.76 -6.72 -5.74
CA THR A 68 -4.54 -7.19 -6.42
C THR A 68 -3.67 -8.06 -5.52
N LEU A 69 -3.63 -7.73 -4.24
CA LEU A 69 -2.88 -8.42 -3.21
C LEU A 69 -3.68 -9.56 -2.56
N ASP A 70 -4.93 -9.78 -2.98
CA ASP A 70 -5.80 -10.85 -2.49
C ASP A 70 -5.97 -10.80 -0.96
N VAL A 71 -6.24 -9.60 -0.45
CA VAL A 71 -6.49 -9.29 0.96
C VAL A 71 -7.68 -8.36 1.08
N SER A 72 -8.24 -8.23 2.28
CA SER A 72 -9.34 -7.27 2.53
C SER A 72 -8.79 -5.86 2.75
N MET A 73 -9.64 -4.83 2.54
CA MET A 73 -9.25 -3.45 2.82
C MET A 73 -9.01 -3.25 4.32
N GLU A 74 -9.82 -3.90 5.15
CA GLU A 74 -9.70 -3.90 6.61
C GLU A 74 -8.35 -4.45 7.03
N TRP A 75 -7.89 -5.56 6.42
CA TRP A 75 -6.57 -6.10 6.71
C TRP A 75 -5.47 -5.10 6.36
N LEU A 76 -5.57 -4.39 5.24
CA LEU A 76 -4.58 -3.37 4.86
C LEU A 76 -4.56 -2.17 5.81
N THR A 77 -5.68 -1.83 6.44
CA THR A 77 -5.80 -0.67 7.35
C THR A 77 -5.81 -1.05 8.82
N ASP A 78 -5.65 -2.32 9.14
CA ASP A 78 -5.71 -2.78 10.52
C ASP A 78 -4.43 -2.40 11.28
N GLU A 79 -4.64 -1.81 12.46
CA GLU A 79 -3.62 -1.25 13.36
C GLU A 79 -2.98 -2.30 14.26
N GLU A 80 -3.16 -3.60 13.96
CA GLU A 80 -2.48 -4.68 14.66
C GLU A 80 -0.98 -4.55 14.45
N THR A 81 -0.42 -3.68 15.29
CA THR A 81 0.96 -3.46 15.61
C THR A 81 1.56 -4.84 15.65
N MET A 82 2.64 -5.04 14.90
CA MET A 82 3.59 -6.06 15.30
C MET A 82 4.01 -5.67 16.72
N LYS A 83 3.29 -6.17 17.73
CA LYS A 83 3.75 -6.24 19.10
C LYS A 83 5.03 -7.01 18.99
N THR A 84 6.12 -6.25 18.96
CA THR A 84 7.48 -6.73 19.00
C THR A 84 7.55 -7.80 20.08
N CYS A 85 7.81 -9.04 19.68
CA CYS A 85 8.46 -9.98 20.59
C CYS A 85 9.86 -9.47 20.87
#